data_AF-A0A172WZW3-F1
#
_entry.id   AF-A0A172WZW3-F1
#
_cell.length_a   1.000
_cell.length_b   1.000
_cell.length_c   1.000
_cell.angle_alpha   90.00
_cell.angle_beta   90.00
_cell.angle_gamma   90.00
#
_symmetry.space_group_name_H-M   'P 1'
#
loop_
_entity.id
_entity.type
_entity.pdbx_description
1 polymer ?
#
loop_
_entity_poly.entity_id
_entity_poly.type
_entity_poly.pdbx_seq_one_letter_code
_entity_poly.pdbx_strand_id
1 'polypeptide(L)'
;MKTIYGHLKQQLQGLLPATGKTSSLIDGLELIRRDRAARDESCIYQPAIEFIVQGQMESLTGNERLEYGEGQIMVTGIDAPCTINDIKTAADAPFLCVDLVLDLPLITEISVNMGTINPL
;
A
#
# COMPACT_ATOMS: atom_id res chain seq x y z
N MET A 1 14.21 15.14 8.61
CA MET A 1 12.96 14.68 7.98
C MET A 1 13.11 13.38 7.17
N LYS A 2 14.29 13.03 6.62
CA LYS A 2 14.55 11.73 5.94
C LYS A 2 14.72 10.51 6.87
N THR A 3 14.71 10.69 8.18
CA THR A 3 15.15 9.66 9.14
C THR A 3 14.10 8.57 9.37
N ILE A 4 12.80 8.93 9.43
CA ILE A 4 11.74 7.95 9.73
C ILE A 4 11.54 6.95 8.57
N TYR A 5 11.54 7.42 7.33
CA TYR A 5 11.43 6.54 6.15
C TYR A 5 12.68 5.69 5.94
N GLY A 6 13.87 6.23 6.25
CA GLY A 6 15.11 5.46 6.26
C GLY A 6 15.07 4.31 7.27
N HIS A 7 14.63 4.57 8.51
CA HIS A 7 14.47 3.53 9.52
C HIS A 7 13.39 2.51 9.13
N LEU A 8 12.24 2.96 8.63
CA LEU A 8 11.18 2.06 8.19
C LEU A 8 11.66 1.15 7.06
N LYS A 9 12.32 1.70 6.03
CA LYS A 9 12.94 0.91 4.96
C LYS A 9 13.88 -0.16 5.51
N GLN A 10 14.79 0.22 6.42
CA GLN A 10 15.75 -0.71 7.01
C GLN A 10 15.04 -1.83 7.79
N GLN A 11 13.98 -1.51 8.55
CA GLN A 11 13.19 -2.52 9.26
C GLN A 11 12.47 -3.45 8.28
N LEU A 12 11.82 -2.92 7.25
CA LEU A 12 11.15 -3.73 6.23
C LEU A 12 12.12 -4.66 5.51
N GLN A 13 13.33 -4.20 5.18
CA GLN A 13 14.35 -5.05 4.56
C GLN A 13 14.78 -6.22 5.48
N GLY A 14 14.83 -6.00 6.80
CA GLY A 14 15.12 -7.05 7.77
C GLY A 14 13.97 -8.02 7.98
N LEU A 15 12.73 -7.52 7.95
CA LEU A 15 11.50 -8.31 8.13
C LEU A 15 11.11 -9.10 6.86
N LEU A 16 11.51 -8.62 5.68
CA LEU A 16 11.17 -9.19 4.38
C LEU A 16 12.45 -9.65 3.66
N PRO A 17 13.03 -10.81 4.00
CA PRO A 17 14.27 -11.29 3.38
C PRO A 17 14.10 -11.66 1.89
N ALA A 18 12.88 -11.91 1.43
CA ALA A 18 12.57 -12.28 0.05
C ALA A 18 11.22 -11.67 -0.40
N THR A 19 10.99 -11.64 -1.72
CA THR A 19 9.70 -11.29 -2.31
C THR A 19 8.53 -12.04 -1.66
N GLY A 20 7.48 -11.30 -1.32
CA GLY A 20 6.27 -11.85 -0.73
C GLY A 20 5.50 -10.82 0.07
N LYS A 21 4.39 -11.28 0.63
CA LYS A 21 3.54 -10.55 1.57
C LYS A 21 3.62 -11.27 2.91
N THR A 22 3.95 -10.54 3.97
CA THR A 22 4.13 -11.09 5.33
C THR A 22 3.24 -10.32 6.29
N SER A 23 2.40 -11.05 7.04
CA SER A 23 1.59 -10.45 8.10
C SER A 23 2.48 -10.00 9.26
N SER A 24 2.20 -8.83 9.80
CA SER A 24 2.86 -8.35 11.02
C SER A 24 2.17 -8.91 12.27
N LEU A 25 2.66 -8.51 13.46
CA LEU A 25 1.97 -8.80 14.73
C LEU A 25 0.71 -7.93 14.95
N ILE A 26 0.48 -6.94 14.08
CA ILE A 26 -0.72 -6.11 14.08
C ILE A 26 -1.67 -6.71 13.03
N ASP A 27 -2.84 -7.15 13.48
CA ASP A 27 -3.87 -7.70 12.59
C ASP A 27 -4.24 -6.70 11.50
N GLY A 28 -4.30 -7.19 10.26
CA GLY A 28 -4.59 -6.36 9.08
C GLY A 28 -3.41 -5.49 8.60
N LEU A 29 -2.27 -5.47 9.30
CA LEU A 29 -1.07 -4.79 8.84
C LEU A 29 -0.11 -5.79 8.18
N GLU A 30 0.14 -5.60 6.91
CA GLU A 30 0.90 -6.48 6.04
C GLU A 30 2.09 -5.75 5.43
N LEU A 31 3.18 -6.48 5.31
CA LEU A 31 4.45 -5.96 4.80
C LEU A 31 4.73 -6.63 3.46
N ILE A 32 4.95 -5.82 2.42
CA ILE A 32 5.05 -6.31 1.04
C ILE A 32 6.42 -5.99 0.47
N ARG A 33 7.07 -7.00 -0.09
CA ARG A 33 8.31 -6.88 -0.87
C ARG A 33 8.13 -7.48 -2.25
N ARG A 34 8.58 -6.77 -3.27
CA ARG A 34 8.73 -7.31 -4.64
C ARG A 34 10.14 -7.01 -5.15
N ASP A 35 10.89 -8.05 -5.51
CA ASP A 35 12.26 -7.95 -6.05
C ASP A 35 12.29 -7.86 -7.58
N ARG A 36 11.16 -8.11 -8.22
CA ARG A 36 11.02 -8.09 -9.67
C ARG A 36 9.90 -7.16 -10.07
N ALA A 37 10.04 -6.57 -11.24
CA ALA A 37 8.94 -5.87 -11.87
C ALA A 37 7.76 -6.83 -12.10
N ALA A 38 6.57 -6.34 -11.79
CA ALA A 38 5.32 -6.97 -12.18
C ALA A 38 4.79 -6.24 -13.41
N ARG A 39 4.13 -6.98 -14.32
CA ARG A 39 3.38 -6.40 -15.44
C ARG A 39 2.08 -7.15 -15.63
N ASP A 40 1.02 -6.37 -15.80
CA ASP A 40 -0.34 -6.85 -16.07
C ASP A 40 -0.85 -7.89 -15.04
N GLU A 41 -0.49 -7.72 -13.76
CA GLU A 41 -1.00 -8.57 -12.68
C GLU A 41 -2.42 -8.13 -12.28
N SER A 42 -3.43 -8.95 -12.57
CA SER A 42 -4.80 -8.71 -12.10
C SER A 42 -4.96 -8.98 -10.60
N CYS A 43 -5.63 -8.07 -9.92
CA CYS A 43 -5.86 -8.06 -8.48
C CYS A 43 -7.26 -7.54 -8.13
N ILE A 44 -7.65 -7.73 -6.88
CA ILE A 44 -8.74 -6.96 -6.26
C ILE A 44 -8.10 -6.17 -5.13
N TYR A 45 -8.17 -4.84 -5.20
CA TYR A 45 -7.86 -4.01 -4.05
C TYR A 45 -8.99 -4.17 -3.04
N GLN A 46 -8.62 -4.49 -1.80
CA GLN A 46 -9.52 -4.42 -0.66
C GLN A 46 -9.43 -3.02 -0.03
N PRO A 47 -10.39 -2.64 0.82
CA PRO A 47 -10.29 -1.40 1.59
C PRO A 47 -9.02 -1.38 2.45
N ALA A 48 -8.09 -0.49 2.14
CA ALA A 48 -6.76 -0.47 2.73
C ALA A 48 -6.07 0.89 2.60
N ILE A 49 -5.05 1.11 3.41
CA ILE A 49 -4.04 2.16 3.26
C ILE A 49 -2.74 1.50 2.86
N GLU A 50 -2.27 1.80 1.65
CA GLU A 50 -0.97 1.35 1.15
C GLU A 50 0.02 2.52 1.20
N PHE A 51 1.15 2.32 1.87
CA PHE A 51 2.23 3.28 1.97
C PHE A 51 3.50 2.76 1.29
N ILE A 52 3.95 3.48 0.25
CA ILE A 52 5.14 3.10 -0.51
C ILE A 52 6.38 3.61 0.18
N VAL A 53 7.16 2.68 0.72
CA VAL A 53 8.41 2.98 1.42
C VAL A 53 9.59 3.02 0.45
N GLN A 54 9.58 2.18 -0.58
CA GLN A 54 10.60 2.16 -1.63
C GLN A 54 10.02 1.72 -2.97
N GLY A 55 10.48 2.35 -4.04
CA GLY A 55 10.07 2.03 -5.41
C GLY A 55 8.83 2.77 -5.86
N GLN A 56 8.22 2.29 -6.92
CA GLN A 56 7.05 2.89 -7.53
C GLN A 56 6.14 1.81 -8.12
N MET A 57 4.84 1.98 -7.96
CA MET A 57 3.82 1.13 -8.54
C MET A 57 2.89 1.96 -9.42
N GLU A 58 2.45 1.34 -10.50
CA GLU A 58 1.40 1.83 -11.36
C GLU A 58 0.29 0.78 -11.44
N SER A 59 -0.94 1.22 -11.23
CA SER A 59 -2.11 0.38 -11.40
C SER A 59 -3.17 1.06 -12.28
N LEU A 60 -4.01 0.22 -12.88
CA LEU A 60 -5.23 0.61 -13.56
C LEU A 60 -6.40 0.12 -12.73
N THR A 61 -7.24 1.05 -12.27
CA THR A 61 -8.49 0.74 -11.56
C THR A 61 -9.65 1.36 -12.35
N GLY A 62 -10.52 0.51 -12.90
CA GLY A 62 -11.50 0.95 -13.89
C GLY A 62 -10.81 1.55 -15.13
N ASN A 63 -11.02 2.86 -15.37
CA ASN A 63 -10.39 3.59 -16.47
C ASN A 63 -9.28 4.55 -16.00
N GLU A 64 -8.94 4.52 -14.71
CA GLU A 64 -7.97 5.44 -14.12
C GLU A 64 -6.63 4.77 -13.90
N ARG A 65 -5.58 5.39 -14.46
CA ARG A 65 -4.20 5.00 -14.25
C ARG A 65 -3.66 5.77 -13.05
N LEU A 66 -3.29 5.05 -12.00
CA LEU A 66 -2.76 5.59 -10.75
C LEU A 66 -1.28 5.25 -10.66
N GLU A 67 -0.43 6.25 -10.46
CA GLU A 67 1.02 6.06 -10.25
C GLU A 67 1.39 6.65 -8.89
N TYR A 68 2.07 5.86 -8.07
CA TYR A 68 2.46 6.24 -6.71
C TYR A 68 3.81 5.63 -6.37
N GLY A 69 4.68 6.46 -5.80
CA GLY A 69 6.05 6.14 -5.46
C GLY A 69 6.39 6.51 -4.02
N GLU A 70 7.68 6.51 -3.72
CA GLU A 70 8.21 6.67 -2.36
C GLU A 70 7.57 7.84 -1.59
N GLY A 71 7.05 7.54 -0.40
CA GLY A 71 6.42 8.52 0.48
C GLY A 71 4.96 8.82 0.15
N GLN A 72 4.42 8.30 -0.96
CA GLN A 72 3.01 8.45 -1.32
C GLN A 72 2.16 7.34 -0.68
N ILE A 73 0.89 7.66 -0.46
CA ILE A 73 -0.09 6.79 0.15
C ILE A 73 -1.24 6.62 -0.85
N MET A 74 -1.69 5.38 -1.03
CA MET A 74 -2.94 5.07 -1.70
C MET A 74 -3.96 4.62 -0.66
N VAL A 75 -5.17 5.16 -0.73
CA VAL A 75 -6.27 4.75 0.14
C VAL A 75 -7.39 4.21 -0.72
N THR A 76 -7.70 2.93 -0.54
CA THR A 76 -8.81 2.28 -1.23
C THR A 76 -9.96 2.14 -0.23
N GLY A 77 -11.15 2.64 -0.60
CA GLY A 77 -12.33 2.60 0.28
C GLY A 77 -13.33 1.49 -0.03
N ILE A 78 -13.16 0.79 -1.15
CA ILE A 78 -14.08 -0.25 -1.65
C ILE A 78 -13.28 -1.41 -2.23
N ASP A 79 -13.92 -2.57 -2.36
CA ASP A 79 -13.35 -3.64 -3.19
C ASP A 79 -13.38 -3.22 -4.67
N ALA A 80 -12.22 -3.20 -5.32
CA ALA A 80 -12.10 -2.75 -6.71
C ALA A 80 -11.19 -3.67 -7.53
N PRO A 81 -11.66 -4.18 -8.69
CA PRO A 81 -10.78 -4.84 -9.65
C PRO A 81 -9.69 -3.89 -10.13
N CYS A 82 -8.44 -4.36 -10.07
CA CYS A 82 -7.26 -3.64 -10.48
C CYS A 82 -6.37 -4.48 -11.37
N THR A 83 -5.57 -3.80 -12.19
CA THR A 83 -4.40 -4.38 -12.84
C THR A 83 -3.18 -3.61 -12.37
N ILE A 84 -2.21 -4.29 -11.80
CA ILE A 84 -0.88 -3.71 -11.55
C ILE A 84 -0.14 -3.74 -12.88
N ASN A 85 -0.04 -2.58 -13.52
CA ASN A 85 0.58 -2.42 -14.83
C ASN A 85 2.10 -2.48 -14.75
N ASP A 86 2.68 -1.86 -13.72
CA ASP A 86 4.13 -1.82 -13.53
C ASP A 86 4.48 -1.70 -12.05
N ILE A 87 5.52 -2.42 -11.64
CA ILE A 87 6.23 -2.16 -10.38
C ILE A 87 7.69 -1.89 -10.74
N LYS A 88 8.14 -0.65 -10.58
CA LYS A 88 9.52 -0.27 -10.89
C LYS A 88 10.41 -0.70 -9.72
N THR A 89 11.31 -1.63 -10.01
CA THR A 89 12.29 -2.18 -9.07
C THR A 89 13.68 -2.21 -9.71
N ALA A 90 14.73 -2.14 -8.89
CA ALA A 90 16.11 -2.39 -9.29
C ALA A 90 16.74 -3.49 -8.43
N ALA A 91 17.85 -4.08 -8.88
CA ALA A 91 18.48 -5.22 -8.21
C ALA A 91 18.85 -4.96 -6.74
N ASP A 92 19.20 -3.72 -6.40
CA ASP A 92 19.54 -3.23 -5.06
C ASP A 92 18.43 -2.38 -4.42
N ALA A 93 17.30 -2.21 -5.11
CA ALA A 93 16.15 -1.43 -4.67
C ALA A 93 14.83 -2.18 -4.96
N PRO A 94 14.45 -3.17 -4.13
CA PRO A 94 13.16 -3.83 -4.25
C PRO A 94 12.02 -2.87 -3.94
N PHE A 95 10.83 -3.13 -4.46
CA PHE A 95 9.64 -2.41 -4.02
C PHE A 95 9.28 -2.83 -2.60
N LEU A 96 9.02 -1.85 -1.72
CA LEU A 96 8.62 -2.07 -0.34
C LEU A 96 7.38 -1.24 -0.01
N CYS A 97 6.35 -1.90 0.50
CA CYS A 97 5.07 -1.29 0.86
C CYS A 97 4.61 -1.79 2.24
N VAL A 98 3.93 -0.91 2.97
CA VAL A 98 3.14 -1.24 4.15
C VAL A 98 1.68 -1.13 3.77
N ASP A 99 0.92 -2.19 3.98
CA ASP A 99 -0.50 -2.32 3.61
C ASP A 99 -1.31 -2.51 4.89
N LEU A 100 -2.22 -1.59 5.21
CA LEU A 100 -3.09 -1.66 6.38
C LEU A 100 -4.54 -1.79 5.93
N VAL A 101 -5.12 -2.96 6.13
CA VAL A 101 -6.54 -3.22 5.87
C VAL A 101 -7.41 -2.34 6.76
N LEU A 102 -8.42 -1.71 6.15
CA LEU A 102 -9.35 -0.83 6.84
C LEU A 102 -10.51 -1.62 7.44
N ASP A 103 -10.76 -1.42 8.74
CA ASP A 103 -11.99 -1.83 9.40
C ASP A 103 -13.10 -0.83 9.04
N LEU A 104 -13.75 -1.06 7.89
CA LEU A 104 -14.84 -0.20 7.41
C LEU A 104 -16.01 -0.07 8.39
N PRO A 105 -16.46 -1.14 9.09
CA PRO A 105 -17.44 -1.00 10.16
C PRO A 105 -17.02 0.00 11.24
N LEU A 106 -15.80 -0.13 11.78
CA LEU A 106 -15.27 0.78 12.80
C LEU A 106 -15.15 2.22 12.27
N ILE A 107 -14.64 2.39 11.05
CA ILE A 107 -14.52 3.71 10.41
C ILE A 107 -15.90 4.35 10.24
N THR A 108 -16.90 3.57 9.86
CA THR A 108 -18.28 4.03 9.72
C THR A 108 -18.86 4.46 11.07
N GLU A 109 -18.67 3.66 12.12
CA GLU A 109 -19.07 4.00 13.49
C GLU A 109 -18.44 5.32 13.96
N ILE A 110 -17.12 5.46 13.77
CA ILE A 110 -16.38 6.68 14.13
C ILE A 110 -16.92 7.87 13.32
N SER A 111 -17.18 7.69 12.02
CA SER A 111 -17.69 8.75 11.14
C SER A 111 -19.07 9.27 11.57
N VAL A 112 -19.96 8.37 12.02
CA VAL A 112 -21.27 8.75 12.56
C VAL A 112 -21.11 9.51 13.88
N ASN A 113 -20.19 9.07 14.75
CA ASN A 113 -19.97 9.66 16.08
C ASN A 113 -19.23 11.00 16.05
N MET A 114 -18.45 11.29 15.01
CA MET A 114 -17.79 12.59 14.82
C MET A 114 -18.77 13.72 14.45
N GLY A 115 -20.03 13.40 14.14
CA GLY A 115 -20.99 14.36 13.58
C GLY A 115 -20.66 14.71 12.12
N THR A 116 -21.56 15.38 11.43
CA THR A 116 -21.30 15.80 10.04
C THR A 116 -20.15 16.79 10.00
N ILE A 117 -19.03 16.38 9.40
CA ILE A 117 -18.04 17.31 8.87
C ILE A 117 -18.78 18.06 7.75
N ASN A 118 -19.27 19.28 8.02
CA ASN A 118 -19.86 20.09 6.97
C ASN A 118 -18.81 20.22 5.85
N PRO A 119 -19.09 19.74 4.63
CA PRO A 119 -18.20 20.03 3.51
C PRO A 119 -18.20 21.55 3.32
N LEU A 120 -17.00 22.12 3.20
CA LEU A 120 -16.78 23.54 2.88
C LEU A 120 -17.44 23.91 1.54
#